data_AF-A0A1V3S917-F1
#
_entry.id   AF-A0A1V3S917-F1
#
_cell.length_a   1.000
_cell.length_b   1.000
_cell.length_c   1.000
_cell.angle_alpha   90.00
_cell.angle_beta   90.00
_cell.angle_gamma   90.00
#
_symmetry.space_group_name_H-M   'P 1'
#
loop_
_entity.id
_entity.type
_entity.pdbx_description
1 polymer ?
#
loop_
_entity_poly.entity_id
_entity_poly.type
_entity_poly.pdbx_seq_one_letter_code
_entity_poly.pdbx_strand_id
1 'polypeptide(L)'
;MSESLPPAPNDSPDLSNAELVQLRVRVIALENMVIALLANAPPEQQALVREMASYISPRPGYTAHALTIHAAEQMRSLVDRADRFQPMQAS
;
A
#
# COMPACT_ATOMS: atom_id res chain seq x y z
N MET A 1 25.41 -27.57 16.83
CA MET A 1 24.67 -26.32 16.54
C MET A 1 23.92 -26.58 15.25
N SER A 2 22.63 -26.87 15.35
CA SER A 2 21.78 -27.14 14.17
C SER A 2 21.32 -25.80 13.63
N GLU A 3 21.83 -25.43 12.46
CA GLU A 3 21.41 -24.25 11.71
C GLU A 3 19.95 -24.44 11.27
N SER A 4 19.05 -23.59 11.75
CA SER A 4 17.68 -23.53 11.27
C SER A 4 17.71 -22.99 9.84
N LEU A 5 17.33 -23.82 8.86
CA LEU A 5 17.17 -23.40 7.48
C LEU A 5 16.17 -22.23 7.43
N PRO A 6 16.43 -21.16 6.66
CA PRO A 6 15.46 -20.08 6.50
C PRO A 6 14.17 -20.62 5.87
N PRO A 7 13.00 -20.08 6.27
CA PRO A 7 11.71 -20.53 5.76
C PRO A 7 11.64 -20.39 4.23
N ALA A 8 10.99 -21.35 3.58
CA ALA A 8 10.83 -21.36 2.14
C ALA A 8 9.91 -20.21 1.70
N PRO A 9 10.05 -19.68 0.47
CA PRO A 9 9.32 -18.50 0.00
C PRO A 9 7.77 -18.63 -0.03
N ASN A 10 7.22 -19.82 0.24
CA ASN A 10 5.78 -20.09 0.35
C ASN A 10 5.29 -20.36 1.78
N ASP A 11 6.12 -20.16 2.81
CA ASP A 11 5.73 -20.29 4.23
C ASP A 11 4.92 -19.09 4.72
N SER A 12 3.90 -18.67 3.95
CA SER A 12 2.89 -17.76 4.51
C SER A 12 2.04 -18.59 5.47
N PRO A 13 1.95 -18.22 6.76
CA PRO A 13 1.12 -18.98 7.69
C PRO A 13 -0.34 -18.97 7.22
N ASP A 14 -0.98 -20.15 7.20
CA ASP A 14 -2.40 -20.26 6.93
C ASP A 14 -3.17 -19.56 8.06
N LEU A 15 -3.70 -18.37 7.75
CA LEU A 15 -4.46 -17.55 8.70
C LEU A 15 -5.88 -18.09 8.85
N SER A 16 -6.39 -18.14 10.07
CA SER A 16 -7.80 -18.41 10.33
C SER A 16 -8.70 -17.27 9.83
N ASN A 17 -9.99 -17.57 9.62
CA ASN A 17 -10.97 -16.55 9.22
C ASN A 17 -11.03 -15.36 10.19
N ALA A 18 -10.87 -15.61 11.50
CA ALA A 18 -10.86 -14.56 12.51
C ALA A 18 -9.64 -13.63 12.34
N GLU A 19 -8.47 -14.20 12.07
CA GLU A 19 -7.24 -13.44 11.82
C GLU A 19 -7.32 -12.66 10.50
N LEU A 20 -7.90 -13.24 9.44
CA LEU A 20 -8.15 -12.54 8.18
C LEU A 20 -9.10 -11.35 8.36
N VAL A 21 -10.17 -11.51 9.14
CA VAL A 21 -11.09 -10.41 9.48
C VAL A 21 -10.36 -9.32 10.26
N GLN A 22 -9.56 -9.69 11.25
CA GLN A 22 -8.80 -8.72 12.04
C GLN A 22 -7.76 -7.98 11.18
N LEU A 23 -7.06 -8.69 10.29
CA LEU A 23 -6.10 -8.11 9.36
C LEU A 23 -6.80 -7.12 8.42
N ARG A 24 -7.97 -7.49 7.87
CA ARG A 24 -8.77 -6.60 7.03
C ARG A 24 -9.16 -5.32 7.77
N VAL A 25 -9.63 -5.41 9.03
CA VAL A 25 -9.97 -4.24 9.84
C VAL A 25 -8.75 -3.34 10.04
N ARG A 26 -7.58 -3.93 10.34
CA ARG A 26 -6.33 -3.17 10.50
C ARG A 26 -5.89 -2.48 9.21
N VAL A 27 -5.99 -3.16 8.06
CA VAL A 27 -5.66 -2.59 6.74
C VAL A 27 -6.59 -1.42 6.43
N ILE A 28 -7.90 -1.56 6.64
CA ILE A 28 -8.86 -0.45 6.46
C ILE A 28 -8.48 0.76 7.32
N ALA A 29 -8.12 0.53 8.58
CA ALA A 29 -7.70 1.60 9.49
C ALA A 29 -6.42 2.29 8.98
N LEU A 30 -5.42 1.52 8.56
CA LEU A 30 -4.16 2.03 8.02
C LEU A 30 -4.36 2.82 6.73
N GLU A 31 -5.20 2.35 5.81
CA GLU A 31 -5.55 3.08 4.59
C GLU A 31 -6.16 4.45 4.89
N ASN A 32 -7.11 4.50 5.83
CA ASN A 32 -7.74 5.76 6.23
C ASN A 32 -6.75 6.71 6.91
N MET A 33 -5.85 6.18 7.74
CA MET A 33 -4.77 6.99 8.34
C MET A 33 -3.84 7.55 7.25
N VAL A 34 -3.44 6.75 6.27
CA VAL A 34 -2.59 7.20 5.15
C VAL A 34 -3.30 8.28 4.33
N ILE A 35 -4.60 8.13 4.03
CA ILE A 35 -5.38 9.16 3.34
C ILE A 35 -5.39 10.47 4.12
N ALA A 36 -5.61 10.42 5.44
CA ALA A 36 -5.61 11.62 6.28
C ALA A 36 -4.23 12.29 6.32
N LEU A 37 -3.14 11.51 6.36
CA LEU A 37 -1.79 12.04 6.29
C LEU A 37 -1.51 12.70 4.94
N LEU A 38 -1.90 12.06 3.84
CA LEU A 38 -1.71 12.58 2.48
C LEU A 38 -2.56 13.82 2.21
N ALA A 39 -3.77 13.90 2.75
CA ALA A 39 -4.65 15.06 2.57
C ALA A 39 -4.04 16.34 3.17
N ASN A 40 -3.26 16.21 4.25
CA ASN A 40 -2.54 17.32 4.89
C ASN A 40 -1.09 17.47 4.39
N ALA A 41 -0.64 16.61 3.46
CA ALA A 41 0.72 16.65 2.95
C ALA A 41 0.90 17.75 1.89
N PRO A 42 2.09 18.33 1.76
CA PRO A 42 2.42 19.24 0.66
C PRO A 42 2.21 18.58 -0.72
N PRO A 43 1.88 19.36 -1.76
CA PRO A 43 1.69 18.83 -3.12
C PRO A 43 2.88 18.01 -3.63
N GLU A 44 4.12 18.41 -3.33
CA GLU A 44 5.32 17.64 -3.70
C GLU A 44 5.35 16.22 -3.10
N GLN A 45 4.82 16.04 -1.88
CA GLN A 45 4.81 14.74 -1.21
C GLN A 45 3.75 13.82 -1.82
N GLN A 46 2.60 14.37 -2.23
CA GLN A 46 1.60 13.61 -2.99
C GLN A 46 2.13 13.21 -4.38
N ALA A 47 2.84 14.12 -5.06
CA ALA A 47 3.48 13.84 -6.34
C ALA A 47 4.53 12.72 -6.22
N LEU A 48 5.33 12.73 -5.15
CA LEU A 48 6.30 11.67 -4.86
C LEU A 48 5.61 10.30 -4.70
N VAL A 49 4.48 10.21 -4.01
CA VAL A 49 3.75 8.93 -3.87
C VAL A 49 3.24 8.43 -5.22
N ARG A 50 2.77 9.32 -6.09
CA ARG A 50 2.38 8.98 -7.47
C ARG A 50 3.60 8.48 -8.27
N GLU A 51 4.76 9.09 -8.10
CA GLU A 51 6.01 8.64 -8.70
C GLU A 51 6.43 7.26 -8.17
N MET A 52 6.36 7.02 -6.86
CA MET A 52 6.65 5.73 -6.24
C MET A 52 5.76 4.61 -6.77
N ALA A 53 4.48 4.88 -7.02
CA ALA A 53 3.57 3.92 -7.65
C ALA A 53 4.03 3.50 -9.06
N SER A 54 4.70 4.40 -9.79
CA SER A 54 5.28 4.07 -11.10
C SER A 54 6.51 3.15 -10.99
N TYR A 55 7.29 3.24 -9.91
CA TYR A 55 8.51 2.44 -9.72
C TYR A 55 8.25 1.01 -9.26
N ILE A 56 7.18 0.79 -8.50
CA ILE A 56 6.77 -0.57 -8.12
C ILE A 56 5.96 -1.26 -9.22
N SER A 57 5.57 -0.52 -10.27
CA SER A 57 5.06 -1.11 -11.49
C SER A 57 6.19 -1.82 -12.26
N PRO A 58 5.89 -2.88 -13.03
CA PRO A 58 6.90 -3.65 -13.74
C PRO A 58 7.68 -2.76 -14.73
N ARG A 59 9.01 -2.75 -14.62
CA ARG A 59 9.87 -2.07 -15.59
C ARG A 59 9.85 -2.80 -16.94
N PRO A 60 10.00 -2.09 -18.07
CA PRO A 60 10.17 -2.73 -19.37
C PRO A 60 11.29 -3.79 -19.31
N GLY A 61 10.99 -5.02 -19.72
CA GLY A 61 11.94 -6.14 -19.68
C GLY A 61 11.90 -7.02 -18.42
N TYR A 62 11.08 -6.71 -17.41
CA TYR A 62 10.86 -7.55 -16.24
C TYR A 62 9.47 -8.20 -16.26
N THR A 63 9.35 -9.41 -15.71
CA THR A 63 8.05 -10.08 -15.60
C THR A 63 7.19 -9.37 -14.56
N ALA A 64 6.04 -8.87 -15.00
CA ALA A 64 5.07 -8.22 -14.13
C ALA A 64 4.43 -9.20 -13.16
N HIS A 65 4.68 -9.06 -11.85
CA HIS A 65 3.91 -9.79 -10.86
C HIS A 65 2.57 -9.08 -10.63
N ALA A 66 1.45 -9.78 -10.81
CA ALA A 66 0.10 -9.20 -10.69
C ALA A 66 -0.11 -8.41 -9.38
N LEU A 67 0.52 -8.86 -8.28
CA LEU A 67 0.51 -8.18 -6.98
C LEU A 67 1.17 -6.80 -6.99
N THR A 68 2.23 -6.61 -7.78
CA THR A 68 2.94 -5.32 -7.88
C THR A 68 2.15 -4.28 -8.67
N ILE A 69 1.42 -4.71 -9.71
CA ILE A 69 0.47 -3.87 -10.43
C ILE A 69 -0.64 -3.42 -9.48
N HIS A 70 -1.22 -4.37 -8.74
CA HIS A 70 -2.29 -4.07 -7.81
C HIS A 70 -1.84 -3.11 -6.71
N ALA A 71 -0.63 -3.29 -6.16
CA ALA A 71 -0.05 -2.37 -5.19
C ALA A 71 0.10 -0.94 -5.76
N ALA A 72 0.56 -0.80 -7.00
CA ALA A 72 0.67 0.50 -7.68
C ALA A 72 -0.70 1.18 -7.88
N GLU A 73 -1.73 0.41 -8.19
CA GLU A 73 -3.11 0.92 -8.29
C GLU A 73 -3.65 1.39 -6.94
N GLN A 74 -3.42 0.61 -5.88
CA GLN A 74 -3.82 0.99 -4.52
C GLN A 74 -3.15 2.28 -4.08
N MET A 75 -1.84 2.44 -4.31
CA MET A 75 -1.13 3.68 -3.98
C MET A 75 -1.73 4.89 -4.70
N ARG A 76 -2.01 4.79 -6.01
CA ARG A 76 -2.67 5.87 -6.77
C ARG A 76 -4.06 6.19 -6.21
N SER A 77 -4.84 5.16 -5.90
CA SER A 77 -6.18 5.34 -5.32
C SER A 77 -6.15 6.03 -3.96
N LEU A 78 -5.12 5.83 -3.12
CA LEU A 78 -5.00 6.51 -1.84
C LEU A 78 -4.75 8.01 -2.02
N VAL A 79 -3.90 8.41 -2.97
CA VAL A 79 -3.66 9.83 -3.28
C VAL A 79 -4.92 10.48 -3.86
N ASP A 80 -5.60 9.84 -4.80
CA ASP A 80 -6.87 10.36 -5.37
C ASP A 80 -7.99 10.50 -4.33
N ARG A 81 -7.96 9.66 -3.28
CA ARG A 81 -8.88 9.79 -2.13
C ARG A 81 -8.49 10.95 -1.24
N ALA A 82 -7.21 11.18 -1.01
CA ALA A 82 -6.71 12.29 -0.21
C ALA A 82 -7.06 13.66 -0.80
N ASP A 83 -6.98 13.82 -2.13
CA ASP A 83 -7.35 15.05 -2.85
C ASP A 83 -8.79 15.50 -2.55
N ARG A 84 -9.70 14.55 -2.32
CA ARG A 84 -11.11 14.84 -1.98
C ARG A 84 -11.30 15.43 -0.58
N PHE A 85 -10.33 15.30 0.32
CA PHE A 85 -10.39 15.81 1.69
C PHE A 85 -9.63 17.14 1.88
N GLN A 86 -8.89 17.61 0.87
CA GLN A 86 -8.26 18.94 0.87
C GLN A 86 -9.21 20.15 0.97
N PRO A 87 -10.49 20.12 0.52
CA PRO A 87 -11.35 21.30 0.58
C PRO A 87 -11.78 21.73 1.99
N MET A 88 -11.41 21.01 3.05
CA MET A 88 -11.86 21.28 4.43
C MET A 88 -10.85 22.08 5.28
N GLN A 89 -9.67 22.42 4.75
CA GLN A 89 -8.61 23.14 5.49
C GLN A 89 -8.34 24.57 4.96
N ALA A 90 -9.10 25.03 3.96
CA ALA A 90 -9.07 26.40 3.49
C ALA A 90 -10.35 27.13 3.92
N SER A 91 -10.40 27.56 5.18
CA SER A 91 -11.32 28.59 5.70
C SER A 91 -10.69 29.30 6.87
#